data_AF-A0A1M3MT00-F1
#
_entry.id   AF-A0A1M3MT00-F1
#
_cell.length_a   1.000
_cell.length_b   1.000
_cell.length_c   1.000
_cell.angle_alpha   90.00
_cell.angle_beta   90.00
_cell.angle_gamma   90.00
#
_symmetry.space_group_name_H-M   'P 1'
#
loop_
_entity.id
_entity.type
_entity.pdbx_description
1 polymer ?
#
loop_
_entity_poly.entity_id
_entity_poly.type
_entity_poly.pdbx_seq_one_letter_code
_entity_poly.pdbx_strand_id
1 'polypeptide(L)'
;MLYLRMDGVAKRHASADLMAEGGSVRVDVETPIALREVGPFEPLAIAIENGAVRDELASGIPIPSLSGYRRLRFGLLAATAAPMAMLLELDRELVMAQHATVGRSVIDLVLVAFVVFELSRRTPRMPGICAVALVAIGLRWALVAARLCGAGVHPLVYAAAALSVLAALVLLARAPSRARVALELFGKLGISRSEHFAATHERDEPPGALVAAAVACAAGLPALLHVARSFDFGLFGQAAVFIAFATIAPVIARRTTDPNAAPTTPTRIEPVRVLLGVAAGLALTAAAVTAGRLFLDVGAEVARCVERLDTETKIARAAESAELARAIAKVRASAPLMLMTSAIFPFAEERVYRGLLQDVLVRKYGRAYGVFAASLAFGVAHLGVYQIALYQTVLLGIGFGIAYVEGGLIAAFIVHATWNLLQLG
;
A
#
# COMPACT_ATOMS: atom_id res chain seq x y z
N MET A 1 26.75 0.20 -11.04
CA MET A 1 26.97 0.39 -12.49
C MET A 1 25.68 0.08 -13.23
N LEU A 2 25.43 0.74 -14.35
CA LEU A 2 24.26 0.51 -15.22
C LEU A 2 24.72 0.00 -16.59
N TYR A 3 23.82 -0.67 -17.30
CA TYR A 3 24.01 -1.05 -18.70
C TYR A 3 23.12 -0.18 -19.57
N LEU A 4 23.72 0.49 -20.54
CA LEU A 4 23.02 1.23 -21.59
C LEU A 4 23.07 0.41 -22.86
N ARG A 5 21.95 0.35 -23.59
CA ARG A 5 21.97 -0.22 -24.94
C ARG A 5 22.08 0.91 -25.96
N MET A 6 23.26 1.06 -26.55
CA MET A 6 23.53 2.02 -27.61
C MET A 6 23.91 1.24 -28.87
N ASP A 7 23.26 1.54 -30.00
CA ASP A 7 23.50 0.89 -31.29
C ASP A 7 23.41 -0.65 -31.25
N GLY A 8 22.47 -1.17 -30.45
CA GLY A 8 22.25 -2.62 -30.28
C GLY A 8 23.23 -3.32 -29.32
N VAL A 9 24.26 -2.63 -28.82
CA VAL A 9 25.26 -3.20 -27.89
C VAL A 9 25.01 -2.72 -26.47
N ALA A 10 24.96 -3.65 -25.52
CA ALA A 10 24.92 -3.33 -24.10
C ALA A 10 26.32 -2.94 -23.61
N LYS A 11 26.49 -1.69 -23.16
CA LYS A 11 27.74 -1.18 -22.58
C LYS A 11 27.54 -0.82 -21.13
N ARG A 12 28.55 -1.10 -20.31
CA ARG A 12 28.54 -0.83 -18.87
C ARG A 12 29.07 0.58 -18.60
N HIS A 13 28.33 1.37 -17.85
CA HIS A 13 28.65 2.75 -17.49
C HIS A 13 28.52 2.97 -15.98
N ALA A 14 29.36 3.84 -15.42
CA ALA A 14 29.12 4.33 -14.07
C ALA A 14 28.01 5.39 -14.11
N SER A 15 27.19 5.47 -13.06
CA SER A 15 26.14 6.49 -12.98
C SER A 15 26.70 7.92 -13.02
N ALA A 16 27.94 8.12 -12.57
CA ALA A 16 28.65 9.40 -12.64
C ALA A 16 29.12 9.77 -14.06
N ASP A 17 29.22 8.79 -14.98
CA ASP A 17 29.65 9.03 -16.36
C ASP A 17 28.51 9.50 -17.25
N LEU A 18 27.26 9.26 -16.83
CA LEU A 18 26.06 9.80 -17.48
C LEU A 18 26.08 11.33 -17.32
N MET A 19 25.72 12.08 -18.36
CA MET A 19 25.79 13.54 -18.36
C MET A 19 24.95 14.17 -17.23
N ALA A 20 25.61 14.34 -16.09
CA ALA A 20 25.32 15.26 -15.01
C ALA A 20 26.66 15.91 -14.67
N GLU A 21 26.77 17.24 -14.80
CA GLU A 21 27.92 18.05 -14.33
C GLU A 21 29.32 17.43 -14.54
N GLY A 22 29.65 17.04 -15.79
CA GLY A 22 30.98 16.52 -16.16
C GLY A 22 31.02 15.09 -16.72
N GLY A 23 29.90 14.37 -16.73
CA GLY A 23 29.77 13.08 -17.43
C GLY A 23 29.94 13.20 -18.95
N SER A 24 30.35 12.12 -19.61
CA SER A 24 30.64 12.07 -21.06
C SER A 24 29.55 11.38 -21.89
N VAL A 25 28.60 10.69 -21.25
CA VAL A 25 27.59 9.86 -21.92
C VAL A 25 26.23 10.54 -21.89
N ARG A 26 25.75 10.99 -23.05
CA ARG A 26 24.41 11.60 -23.18
C ARG A 26 23.34 10.52 -23.21
N VAL A 27 22.24 10.76 -22.49
CA VAL A 27 21.06 9.90 -22.44
C VAL A 27 19.81 10.75 -22.72
N ASP A 28 18.75 10.09 -23.19
CA ASP A 28 17.42 10.65 -23.42
C ASP A 28 16.34 9.80 -22.75
N VAL A 29 15.07 10.20 -22.88
CA VAL A 29 13.92 9.50 -22.26
C VAL A 29 13.71 8.08 -22.76
N GLU A 30 14.12 7.78 -24.00
CA GLU A 30 13.95 6.47 -24.65
C GLU A 30 15.18 5.57 -24.51
N THR A 31 16.29 6.11 -23.99
CA THR A 31 17.55 5.39 -23.84
C THR A 31 17.32 4.11 -23.03
N PRO A 32 17.56 2.91 -23.60
CA PRO A 32 17.27 1.68 -22.90
C PRO A 32 18.33 1.42 -21.82
N ILE A 33 17.89 1.28 -20.57
CA ILE A 33 18.74 1.06 -19.39
C ILE A 33 18.37 -0.24 -18.69
N ALA A 34 19.38 -0.93 -18.18
CA ALA A 34 19.23 -2.12 -17.34
C ALA A 34 20.25 -2.14 -16.18
N LEU A 35 19.93 -2.88 -15.13
CA LEU A 35 20.88 -3.19 -14.04
C LEU A 35 21.82 -4.36 -14.38
N ARG A 36 21.48 -5.13 -15.42
CA ARG A 36 22.20 -6.33 -15.85
C ARG A 36 22.42 -6.27 -17.36
N GLU A 37 23.51 -6.88 -17.81
CA GLU A 37 23.90 -6.90 -19.22
C GLU A 37 22.84 -7.50 -20.14
N VAL A 38 22.13 -8.53 -19.67
CA VAL A 38 21.11 -9.25 -20.43
C VAL A 38 19.74 -8.54 -20.37
N GLY A 39 19.59 -7.51 -19.52
CA GLY A 39 18.32 -6.81 -19.30
C GLY A 39 17.55 -7.26 -18.05
N PRO A 40 16.25 -6.96 -17.95
CA PRO A 40 15.43 -6.26 -18.95
C PRO A 40 15.91 -4.83 -19.18
N PHE A 41 15.90 -4.39 -20.45
CA PHE A 41 16.16 -3.00 -20.82
C PHE A 41 14.83 -2.28 -20.96
N GLU A 42 14.67 -1.18 -20.24
CA GLU A 42 13.50 -0.32 -20.30
C GLU A 42 13.95 1.09 -20.67
N PRO A 43 13.11 1.88 -21.38
CA PRO A 43 13.34 3.31 -21.55
C PRO A 43 13.66 3.98 -20.22
N LEU A 44 14.64 4.87 -20.18
CA LEU A 44 15.06 5.58 -18.96
C LEU A 44 13.88 6.24 -18.25
N ALA A 45 12.91 6.78 -19.00
CA ALA A 45 11.68 7.38 -18.47
C ALA A 45 10.88 6.40 -17.57
N ILE A 46 10.89 5.11 -17.92
CA ILE A 46 10.18 4.05 -17.19
C ILE A 46 11.10 3.43 -16.13
N ALA A 47 12.35 3.14 -16.50
CA ALA A 47 13.32 2.44 -15.67
C ALA A 47 13.60 3.17 -14.34
N ILE A 48 13.55 4.51 -14.31
CA ILE A 48 13.81 5.30 -13.10
C ILE A 48 12.76 5.06 -12.00
N GLU A 49 11.56 4.62 -12.37
CA GLU A 49 10.53 4.25 -11.40
C GLU A 49 10.89 2.97 -10.65
N ASN A 50 11.81 2.15 -11.19
CA ASN A 50 12.41 1.04 -10.47
C ASN A 50 13.34 1.55 -9.36
N GLY A 51 13.05 1.15 -8.12
CA GLY A 51 13.82 1.57 -6.95
C GLY A 51 15.31 1.20 -7.00
N ALA A 52 15.69 0.10 -7.67
CA ALA A 52 17.08 -0.32 -7.77
C ALA A 52 17.86 0.50 -8.81
N VAL A 53 17.23 0.85 -9.95
CA VAL A 53 17.81 1.78 -10.93
C VAL A 53 17.99 3.15 -10.31
N ARG A 54 16.99 3.64 -9.58
CA ARG A 54 17.05 4.93 -8.88
C ARG A 54 18.15 4.96 -7.81
N ASP A 55 18.30 3.90 -7.02
CA ASP A 55 19.37 3.79 -6.02
C ASP A 55 20.76 3.84 -6.67
N GLU A 56 20.91 3.16 -7.81
CA GLU A 56 22.17 3.14 -8.55
C GLU A 56 22.48 4.51 -9.16
N LEU A 57 21.51 5.19 -9.77
CA LEU A 57 21.66 6.55 -10.29
C LEU A 57 22.01 7.54 -9.17
N ALA A 58 21.23 7.52 -8.08
CA ALA A 58 21.44 8.38 -6.92
C ALA A 58 22.76 8.13 -6.18
N SER A 59 23.43 7.00 -6.43
CA SER A 59 24.75 6.72 -5.86
C SER A 59 25.89 7.44 -6.56
N GLY A 60 25.75 7.74 -7.86
CA GLY A 60 26.75 8.45 -8.66
C GLY A 60 26.38 9.88 -9.01
N ILE A 61 25.09 10.24 -8.97
CA ILE A 61 24.60 11.57 -9.31
C ILE A 61 24.14 12.27 -8.01
N PRO A 62 24.86 13.31 -7.56
CA PRO A 62 24.49 14.03 -6.35
C PRO A 62 23.22 14.87 -6.58
N ILE A 63 22.15 14.54 -5.85
CA ILE A 63 20.92 15.33 -5.84
C ILE A 63 20.69 15.99 -4.47
N PRO A 64 20.31 17.29 -4.43
CA PRO A 64 20.21 18.05 -3.19
C PRO A 64 19.28 17.42 -2.16
N SER A 65 18.14 16.88 -2.59
CA SER A 65 17.13 16.34 -1.68
C SER A 65 17.57 15.11 -0.87
N LEU A 66 18.55 14.34 -1.36
CA LEU A 66 19.07 13.16 -0.64
C LEU A 66 20.17 13.49 0.35
N SER A 67 20.83 14.63 0.23
CA SER A 67 21.94 15.03 1.10
C SER A 67 21.51 15.09 2.58
N GLY A 68 20.39 15.76 2.86
CA GLY A 68 19.78 15.84 4.20
C GLY A 68 19.16 14.52 4.64
N TYR A 69 18.50 13.80 3.73
CA TYR A 69 17.86 12.52 4.03
C TYR A 69 18.87 11.46 4.52
N ARG A 70 20.09 11.45 3.97
CA ARG A 70 21.12 10.46 4.30
C ARG A 70 21.48 10.42 5.79
N ARG A 71 21.55 11.56 6.46
CA ARG A 71 21.80 11.65 7.91
C ARG A 71 20.50 11.47 8.70
N LEU A 72 19.43 12.09 8.22
CA LEU A 72 18.12 12.05 8.86
C LEU A 72 17.63 10.63 9.11
N ARG A 73 17.71 9.75 8.09
CA ARG A 73 17.18 8.38 8.19
C ARG A 73 17.77 7.55 9.33
N PHE A 74 19.07 7.70 9.60
CA PHE A 74 19.73 7.01 10.71
C PHE A 74 19.41 7.64 12.06
N GLY A 75 19.28 8.97 12.12
CA GLY A 75 18.82 9.66 13.32
C GLY A 75 17.40 9.25 13.71
N LEU A 76 16.49 9.17 12.73
CA LEU A 76 15.12 8.68 12.94
C LEU A 76 15.13 7.22 13.41
N LEU A 77 15.89 6.35 12.75
CA LEU A 77 15.99 4.94 13.12
C LEU A 77 16.53 4.76 14.55
N ALA A 78 17.56 5.51 14.94
CA ALA A 78 18.10 5.48 16.29
C ALA A 78 17.09 6.00 17.33
N ALA A 79 16.39 7.09 17.02
CA ALA A 79 15.39 7.68 17.91
C ALA A 79 14.19 6.76 18.16
N THR A 80 13.80 5.95 17.18
CA THR A 80 12.64 5.06 17.29
C THR A 80 13.00 3.61 17.64
N ALA A 81 14.28 3.24 17.65
CA ALA A 81 14.73 1.88 17.92
C ALA A 81 14.24 1.34 19.26
N ALA A 82 14.45 2.08 20.35
CA ALA A 82 14.01 1.66 21.68
C ALA A 82 12.48 1.55 21.80
N PRO A 83 11.68 2.55 21.38
CA PRO A 83 10.22 2.43 21.32
C PRO A 83 9.72 1.20 20.54
N MET A 84 10.36 0.86 19.43
CA MET A 84 10.00 -0.30 18.61
C MET A 84 10.36 -1.62 19.30
N ALA A 85 11.58 -1.73 19.83
CA ALA A 85 12.04 -2.95 20.49
C ALA A 85 11.23 -3.26 21.76
N MET A 86 10.96 -2.23 22.58
CA MET A 86 10.14 -2.36 23.77
C MET A 86 8.68 -2.74 23.45
N LEU A 87 8.14 -2.27 22.30
CA LEU A 87 6.79 -2.63 21.89
C LEU A 87 6.71 -4.11 21.51
N LEU A 88 7.67 -4.63 20.75
CA LEU A 88 7.73 -6.05 20.39
C LEU A 88 7.89 -6.93 21.62
N GLU A 89 8.70 -6.51 22.59
CA GLU A 89 8.87 -7.24 23.86
C GLU A 89 7.60 -7.22 24.71
N LEU A 90 6.91 -6.08 24.78
CA LEU A 90 5.62 -5.98 25.45
C LEU A 90 4.59 -6.92 24.80
N ASP A 91 4.53 -6.96 23.48
CA ASP A 91 3.60 -7.84 22.77
C ASP A 91 3.98 -9.33 22.92
N ARG A 92 5.27 -9.66 23.07
CA ARG A 92 5.73 -11.02 23.42
C ARG A 92 5.19 -11.43 24.79
N GLU A 93 5.37 -10.59 25.81
CA GLU A 93 4.89 -10.84 27.17
C GLU A 93 3.36 -10.95 27.23
N LEU A 94 2.63 -10.07 26.55
CA LEU A 94 1.17 -10.11 26.52
C LEU A 94 0.63 -11.36 25.82
N VAL A 95 1.28 -11.86 24.77
CA VAL A 95 0.89 -13.12 24.13
C VAL A 95 1.17 -14.31 25.05
N MET A 96 2.33 -14.34 25.70
CA MET A 96 2.67 -15.41 26.66
C MET A 96 1.70 -15.44 27.85
N ALA A 97 1.26 -14.27 28.31
CA ALA A 97 0.25 -14.12 29.37
C ALA A 97 -1.20 -14.27 28.89
N GLN A 98 -1.43 -14.63 27.62
CA GLN A 98 -2.77 -14.79 27.01
C GLN A 98 -3.65 -13.52 27.08
N HIS A 99 -3.03 -12.34 27.14
CA HIS A 99 -3.69 -11.04 27.11
C HIS A 99 -3.69 -10.39 25.71
N ALA A 100 -3.00 -11.00 24.75
CA ALA A 100 -2.97 -10.58 23.34
C ALA A 100 -2.98 -11.79 22.40
N THR A 101 -3.44 -11.57 21.17
CA THR A 101 -3.42 -12.58 20.10
C THR A 101 -2.09 -12.56 19.35
N VAL A 102 -1.68 -13.70 18.80
CA VAL A 102 -0.48 -13.80 17.96
C VAL A 102 -0.57 -12.87 16.74
N GLY A 103 -1.76 -12.71 16.15
CA GLY A 103 -1.99 -11.82 15.02
C GLY A 103 -1.64 -10.36 15.31
N ARG A 104 -1.89 -9.88 16.54
CA ARG A 104 -1.49 -8.54 16.98
C ARG A 104 0.04 -8.39 16.96
N SER A 105 0.77 -9.34 17.53
CA SER A 105 2.24 -9.29 17.54
C SER A 105 2.85 -9.40 16.14
N VAL A 106 2.23 -10.19 15.25
CA VAL A 106 2.64 -10.26 13.83
C VAL A 106 2.46 -8.91 13.14
N ILE A 107 1.35 -8.21 13.38
CA ILE A 107 1.11 -6.87 12.84
C ILE A 107 2.21 -5.91 13.30
N ASP A 108 2.49 -5.83 14.59
CA ASP A 108 3.51 -4.92 15.12
C ASP A 108 4.92 -5.27 14.59
N LEU A 109 5.23 -6.56 14.43
CA LEU A 109 6.47 -7.00 13.78
C LEU A 109 6.56 -6.52 12.32
N VAL A 110 5.49 -6.61 11.54
CA VAL A 110 5.45 -6.12 10.16
C VAL A 110 5.69 -4.61 10.12
N LEU A 111 5.08 -3.84 11.03
CA LEU A 111 5.28 -2.40 11.11
C LEU A 111 6.73 -2.05 11.41
N VAL A 112 7.33 -2.66 12.44
CA VAL A 112 8.72 -2.42 12.82
C VAL A 112 9.67 -2.83 11.68
N ALA A 113 9.48 -4.02 11.10
CA ALA A 113 10.29 -4.50 9.99
C ALA A 113 10.24 -3.55 8.79
N PHE A 114 9.06 -3.01 8.46
CA PHE A 114 8.91 -2.07 7.37
C PHE A 114 9.57 -0.71 7.66
N VAL A 115 9.45 -0.19 8.88
CA VAL A 115 10.13 1.05 9.30
C VAL A 115 11.65 0.90 9.19
N VAL A 116 12.20 -0.21 9.70
CA VAL A 116 13.63 -0.52 9.60
C VAL A 116 14.05 -0.65 8.13
N PHE A 117 13.29 -1.39 7.32
CA PHE A 117 13.53 -1.53 5.89
C PHE A 117 13.60 -0.17 5.20
N GLU A 118 12.58 0.67 5.35
CA GLU A 118 12.50 1.97 4.66
C GLU A 118 13.64 2.93 5.09
N LEU A 119 13.94 3.01 6.39
CA LEU A 119 15.01 3.89 6.90
C LEU A 119 16.42 3.36 6.60
N SER A 120 16.57 2.05 6.36
CA SER A 120 17.84 1.45 5.94
C SER A 120 18.21 1.77 4.48
N ARG A 121 17.25 2.19 3.65
CA ARG A 121 17.50 2.48 2.23
C ARG A 121 18.18 3.82 1.98
N ARG A 122 18.90 3.89 0.85
CA ARG A 122 19.58 5.12 0.39
C ARG A 122 18.59 6.12 -0.18
N THR A 123 17.70 5.67 -1.06
CA THR A 123 16.57 6.48 -1.54
C THR A 123 15.28 6.07 -0.84
N PRO A 124 14.45 7.02 -0.41
CA PRO A 124 13.13 6.71 0.14
C PRO A 124 12.25 6.13 -0.96
N ARG A 125 11.56 5.02 -0.66
CA ARG A 125 10.61 4.38 -1.57
C ARG A 125 9.20 4.88 -1.28
N MET A 126 8.78 4.73 -0.02
CA MET A 126 7.42 4.98 0.46
C MET A 126 7.46 5.59 1.87
N PRO A 127 8.02 6.80 2.01
CA PRO A 127 8.15 7.46 3.30
C PRO A 127 6.79 7.71 3.98
N GLY A 128 5.71 7.85 3.19
CA GLY A 128 4.35 7.94 3.71
C GLY A 128 3.89 6.69 4.46
N ILE A 129 4.19 5.48 3.95
CA ILE A 129 3.82 4.23 4.64
C ILE A 129 4.60 4.09 5.95
N CYS A 130 5.90 4.41 5.92
CA CYS A 130 6.74 4.41 7.12
C CYS A 130 6.24 5.42 8.16
N ALA A 131 5.79 6.61 7.74
CA ALA A 131 5.20 7.59 8.65
C ALA A 131 3.90 7.08 9.29
N VAL A 132 2.98 6.47 8.52
CA VAL A 132 1.75 5.88 9.08
C VAL A 132 2.07 4.74 10.05
N ALA A 133 3.08 3.92 9.75
CA ALA A 133 3.54 2.86 10.66
C ALA A 133 4.10 3.44 11.97
N LEU A 134 4.89 4.51 11.90
CA LEU A 134 5.39 5.22 13.08
C LEU A 134 4.25 5.86 13.90
N VAL A 135 3.22 6.42 13.25
CA VAL A 135 2.02 6.92 13.93
C VAL A 135 1.29 5.77 14.63
N ALA A 136 1.12 4.62 13.97
CA ALA A 136 0.51 3.44 14.60
C ALA A 136 1.30 3.02 15.86
N ILE A 137 2.63 2.91 15.76
CA ILE A 137 3.51 2.58 16.90
C ILE A 137 3.37 3.64 18.02
N GLY A 138 3.32 4.93 17.69
CA GLY A 138 3.13 5.99 18.67
C GLY A 138 1.77 5.90 19.38
N LEU A 139 0.70 5.61 18.64
CA LEU A 139 -0.65 5.41 19.18
C LEU A 139 -0.75 4.18 20.09
N ARG A 140 0.07 3.14 19.87
CA ARG A 140 0.17 1.98 20.78
C ARG A 140 0.63 2.40 22.16
N TRP A 141 1.69 3.19 22.23
CA TRP A 141 2.19 3.75 23.49
C TRP A 141 1.21 4.74 24.12
N ALA A 142 0.57 5.58 23.30
CA ALA A 142 -0.46 6.50 23.78
C ALA A 142 -1.65 5.74 24.40
N LEU A 143 -2.04 4.59 23.84
CA LEU A 143 -3.13 3.76 24.36
C LEU A 143 -2.81 3.18 25.74
N VAL A 144 -1.55 2.79 25.99
CA VAL A 144 -1.10 2.33 27.32
C VAL A 144 -1.31 3.44 28.35
N ALA A 145 -0.88 4.66 28.03
CA ALA A 145 -1.05 5.81 28.92
C ALA A 145 -2.53 6.17 29.13
N ALA A 146 -3.32 6.15 28.06
CA ALA A 146 -4.74 6.52 28.08
C ALA A 146 -5.58 5.54 28.90
N ARG A 147 -5.33 4.23 28.80
CA ARG A 147 -6.07 3.21 29.58
C ARG A 147 -5.93 3.39 31.09
N LEU A 148 -4.76 3.87 31.53
CA LEU A 148 -4.42 4.13 32.92
C LEU A 148 -4.76 5.56 33.37
N CYS A 149 -5.36 6.38 32.50
CA CYS A 149 -5.60 7.80 32.77
C CYS A 149 -4.35 8.57 33.24
N GLY A 150 -3.16 8.13 32.80
CA GLY A 150 -1.87 8.65 33.23
C GLY A 150 -1.43 8.25 34.65
N ALA A 151 -2.27 7.58 35.43
CA ALA A 151 -1.93 7.16 36.78
C ALA A 151 -0.84 6.08 36.76
N GLY A 152 0.29 6.35 37.41
CA GLY A 152 1.41 5.41 37.50
C GLY A 152 2.13 5.12 36.18
N VAL A 153 1.88 5.92 35.12
CA VAL A 153 2.51 5.72 33.81
C VAL A 153 3.94 6.26 33.83
N HIS A 154 4.91 5.40 33.53
CA HIS A 154 6.32 5.81 33.50
C HIS A 154 6.59 6.83 32.37
N PRO A 155 7.42 7.88 32.59
CA PRO A 155 7.73 8.91 31.58
C PRO A 155 8.20 8.38 30.22
N LEU A 156 8.88 7.23 30.22
CA LEU A 156 9.36 6.58 28.98
C LEU A 156 8.23 6.16 28.04
N VAL A 157 7.03 5.87 28.55
CA VAL A 157 5.86 5.54 27.71
C VAL A 157 5.44 6.77 26.89
N TYR A 158 5.38 7.94 27.54
CA TYR A 158 5.09 9.21 26.85
C TYR A 158 6.20 9.58 25.88
N ALA A 159 7.46 9.39 26.28
CA ALA A 159 8.61 9.63 25.40
C ALA A 159 8.56 8.71 24.16
N ALA A 160 8.22 7.43 24.32
CA ALA A 160 8.08 6.49 23.22
C ALA A 160 6.96 6.90 22.25
N ALA A 161 5.78 7.29 22.77
CA ALA A 161 4.68 7.81 21.96
C ALA A 161 5.10 9.07 21.18
N ALA A 162 5.69 10.05 21.88
CA ALA A 162 6.09 11.33 21.30
C ALA A 162 7.20 11.16 20.25
N LEU A 163 8.23 10.36 20.54
CA LEU A 163 9.34 10.12 19.60
C LEU A 163 8.85 9.46 18.31
N SER A 164 7.96 8.47 18.39
CA SER A 164 7.40 7.82 17.21
C SER A 164 6.57 8.79 16.35
N VAL A 165 5.70 9.61 16.97
CA VAL A 165 4.88 10.58 16.23
C VAL A 165 5.74 11.71 15.65
N LEU A 166 6.68 12.25 16.43
CA LEU A 166 7.61 13.28 15.95
C LEU A 166 8.48 12.76 14.80
N ALA A 167 8.96 11.52 14.88
CA ALA A 167 9.70 10.89 13.80
C ALA A 167 8.85 10.78 12.52
N ALA A 168 7.57 10.44 12.63
CA ALA A 168 6.64 10.42 11.50
C ALA A 168 6.47 11.81 10.86
N LEU A 169 6.27 12.85 11.69
CA LEU A 169 6.12 14.24 11.22
C LEU A 169 7.39 14.75 10.54
N VAL A 170 8.56 14.49 11.12
CA VAL A 170 9.85 14.84 10.54
C VAL A 170 10.08 14.10 9.22
N LEU A 171 9.73 12.81 9.16
CA LEU A 171 9.84 12.02 7.93
C LEU A 171 8.96 12.61 6.82
N LEU A 172 7.69 12.92 7.10
CA LEU A 172 6.80 13.54 6.12
C LEU A 172 7.26 14.93 5.67
N ALA A 173 7.83 15.73 6.58
CA ALA A 173 8.28 17.09 6.27
C ALA A 173 9.61 17.14 5.50
N ARG A 174 10.50 16.16 5.70
CA ARG A 174 11.90 16.23 5.24
C ARG A 174 12.30 15.13 4.27
N ALA A 175 11.66 13.97 4.26
CA ALA A 175 12.01 12.91 3.32
C ALA A 175 11.50 13.28 1.91
N PRO A 176 12.35 13.24 0.87
CA PRO A 176 11.87 13.49 -0.47
C PRO A 176 10.94 12.36 -0.93
N SER A 177 9.93 12.71 -1.74
CA SER A 177 9.12 11.71 -2.39
C SER A 177 9.89 11.03 -3.52
N ARG A 178 9.49 9.80 -3.85
CA ARG A 178 10.04 9.06 -4.98
C ARG A 178 9.99 9.86 -6.30
N ALA A 179 8.90 10.60 -6.51
CA ALA A 179 8.70 11.44 -7.69
C ALA A 179 9.64 12.65 -7.69
N ARG A 180 9.88 13.27 -6.52
CA ARG A 180 10.86 14.36 -6.39
C ARG A 180 12.28 13.88 -6.71
N VAL A 181 12.66 12.70 -6.20
CA VAL A 181 13.97 12.10 -6.51
C VAL A 181 14.12 11.84 -8.02
N ALA A 182 13.10 11.26 -8.66
CA ALA A 182 13.13 11.00 -10.10
C ALA A 182 13.24 12.30 -10.92
N LEU A 183 12.47 13.34 -10.56
CA LEU A 183 12.52 14.64 -11.23
C LEU A 183 13.88 15.35 -11.08
N GLU A 184 14.50 15.30 -9.91
CA GLU A 184 15.83 15.87 -9.69
C GLU A 184 16.90 15.10 -10.50
N LEU A 185 16.79 13.76 -10.59
CA LEU A 185 17.66 12.94 -11.43
C LEU A 185 17.48 13.26 -12.92
N PHE A 186 16.25 13.37 -13.43
CA PHE A 186 16.01 13.79 -14.82
C PHE A 186 16.60 15.15 -15.12
N GLY A 187 16.40 16.13 -14.23
CA GLY A 187 16.98 17.46 -14.40
C GLY A 187 18.51 17.43 -14.45
N LYS A 188 19.15 16.57 -13.64
CA LYS A 188 20.60 16.37 -13.68
C LYS A 188 21.08 15.67 -14.96
N LEU A 189 20.25 14.80 -15.54
CA LEU A 189 20.51 14.12 -16.82
C LEU A 189 20.18 14.97 -18.05
N GLY A 190 19.75 16.22 -17.88
CA GLY A 190 19.37 17.12 -18.97
C GLY A 190 18.00 16.81 -19.61
N ILE A 191 17.18 16.00 -18.95
CA ILE A 191 15.83 15.63 -19.42
C ILE A 191 14.80 16.56 -18.78
N SER A 192 14.03 17.25 -19.61
CA SER A 192 12.98 18.16 -19.18
C SER A 192 11.72 17.43 -18.70
N ARG A 193 10.91 18.12 -17.90
CA ARG A 193 9.62 17.59 -17.42
C ARG A 193 8.65 17.33 -18.57
N SER A 194 8.67 18.18 -19.61
CA SER A 194 7.83 18.03 -20.79
C SER A 194 8.20 16.80 -21.62
N GLU A 195 9.49 16.53 -21.79
CA GLU A 195 9.96 15.32 -22.49
C GLU A 195 9.54 14.05 -21.75
N HIS A 196 9.74 14.01 -20.42
CA HIS A 196 9.27 12.89 -19.60
C HIS A 196 7.74 12.72 -19.65
N PHE A 197 6.99 13.83 -19.58
CA PHE A 197 5.53 13.80 -19.64
C PHE A 197 5.02 13.31 -21.00
N ALA A 198 5.58 13.81 -22.10
CA ALA A 198 5.21 13.37 -23.45
C ALA A 198 5.49 11.87 -23.64
N ALA A 199 6.64 11.37 -23.15
CA ALA A 199 6.99 9.96 -23.24
C ALA A 199 6.07 9.03 -22.43
N THR A 200 5.41 9.52 -21.37
CA THR A 200 4.63 8.69 -20.43
C THR A 200 3.12 8.90 -20.51
N HIS A 201 2.64 10.11 -20.85
CA HIS A 201 1.21 10.46 -20.76
C HIS A 201 0.44 10.22 -22.06
N GLU A 202 1.01 10.54 -23.22
CA GLU A 202 0.34 10.34 -24.52
C GLU A 202 0.07 8.86 -24.85
N ARG A 203 0.82 7.94 -24.22
CA ARG A 203 0.68 6.50 -24.46
C ARG A 203 -0.44 5.83 -23.64
N ASP A 204 -0.96 6.48 -22.59
CA ASP A 204 -1.66 5.76 -21.52
C ASP A 204 -3.07 6.26 -21.15
N GLU A 205 -3.55 7.43 -21.63
CA GLU A 205 -4.87 7.92 -21.21
C GLU A 205 -6.02 7.02 -21.71
N PRO A 206 -6.90 6.51 -20.82
CA PRO A 206 -7.95 5.58 -21.20
C PRO A 206 -9.17 6.30 -21.80
N PRO A 207 -9.84 5.71 -22.81
CA PRO A 207 -11.09 6.24 -23.36
C PRO A 207 -12.17 6.43 -22.30
N GLY A 208 -12.99 7.48 -22.42
CA GLY A 208 -14.10 7.73 -21.50
C GLY A 208 -15.09 6.57 -21.37
N ALA A 209 -15.31 5.83 -22.46
CA ALA A 209 -16.12 4.62 -22.46
C ALA A 209 -15.55 3.51 -21.57
N LEU A 210 -14.22 3.34 -21.54
CA LEU A 210 -13.56 2.38 -20.65
C LEU A 210 -13.71 2.76 -19.18
N VAL A 211 -13.66 4.07 -18.87
CA VAL A 211 -13.91 4.57 -17.51
C VAL A 211 -15.33 4.24 -17.06
N ALA A 212 -16.33 4.51 -17.90
CA ALA A 212 -17.73 4.20 -17.61
C ALA A 212 -17.95 2.69 -17.44
N ALA A 213 -17.37 1.87 -18.33
CA ALA A 213 -17.44 0.41 -18.23
C ALA A 213 -16.77 -0.13 -16.97
N ALA A 214 -15.64 0.46 -16.55
CA ALA A 214 -14.94 0.08 -15.33
C ALA A 214 -15.77 0.36 -14.07
N VAL A 215 -16.40 1.53 -14.00
CA VAL A 215 -17.33 1.89 -12.91
C VAL A 215 -18.54 0.96 -12.90
N ALA A 216 -19.12 0.66 -14.07
CA ALA A 216 -20.24 -0.27 -14.20
C ALA A 216 -19.88 -1.68 -13.74
N CYS A 217 -18.69 -2.18 -14.08
CA CYS A 217 -18.21 -3.49 -13.61
C CYS A 217 -18.05 -3.51 -12.09
N ALA A 218 -17.48 -2.45 -11.50
CA ALA A 218 -17.29 -2.36 -10.05
C ALA A 218 -18.62 -2.30 -9.28
N ALA A 219 -19.61 -1.55 -9.77
CA ALA A 219 -20.95 -1.50 -9.18
C ALA A 219 -21.76 -2.79 -9.42
N GLY A 220 -21.58 -3.41 -10.59
CA GLY A 220 -22.27 -4.65 -10.98
C GLY A 220 -21.87 -5.86 -10.13
N LEU A 221 -20.62 -5.91 -9.67
CA LEU A 221 -20.09 -7.03 -8.88
C LEU A 221 -20.89 -7.29 -7.58
N PRO A 222 -21.09 -6.32 -6.65
CA PRO A 222 -21.92 -6.52 -5.47
C PRO A 222 -23.41 -6.64 -5.81
N ALA A 223 -23.91 -5.92 -6.83
CA ALA A 223 -25.31 -6.00 -7.25
C ALA A 223 -25.68 -7.42 -7.72
N LEU A 224 -24.78 -8.08 -8.43
CA LEU A 224 -24.95 -9.46 -8.90
C LEU A 224 -24.98 -10.47 -7.75
N LEU A 225 -24.21 -10.27 -6.68
CA LEU A 225 -24.35 -11.08 -5.47
C LEU A 225 -25.70 -10.87 -4.79
N HIS A 226 -26.19 -9.63 -4.74
CA HIS A 226 -27.49 -9.33 -4.17
C HIS A 226 -28.62 -10.05 -4.95
N VAL A 227 -28.57 -9.99 -6.28
CA VAL A 227 -29.50 -10.71 -7.16
C VAL A 227 -29.37 -12.22 -7.01
N ALA A 228 -28.16 -12.77 -6.97
CA ALA A 228 -27.97 -14.21 -6.77
C ALA A 228 -28.59 -14.70 -5.44
N ARG A 229 -28.49 -13.88 -4.38
CA ARG A 229 -29.13 -14.15 -3.09
C ARG A 229 -30.66 -14.08 -3.15
N SER A 230 -31.24 -13.17 -3.94
CA SER A 230 -32.71 -13.10 -4.09
C SER A 230 -33.30 -14.28 -4.86
N PHE A 231 -32.48 -15.02 -5.62
CA PHE A 231 -32.86 -16.28 -6.27
C PHE A 231 -32.48 -17.52 -5.45
N ASP A 232 -32.16 -17.35 -4.16
CA ASP A 232 -31.79 -18.43 -3.23
C ASP A 232 -30.62 -19.31 -3.69
N PHE A 233 -29.68 -18.75 -4.47
CA PHE A 233 -28.49 -19.49 -4.86
C PHE A 233 -27.68 -19.86 -3.60
N GLY A 234 -27.31 -21.14 -3.49
CA GLY A 234 -26.38 -21.60 -2.46
C GLY A 234 -24.99 -20.95 -2.58
N LEU A 235 -24.14 -21.11 -1.56
CA LEU A 235 -22.80 -20.50 -1.50
C LEU A 235 -21.97 -20.72 -2.77
N PHE A 236 -21.95 -21.96 -3.29
CA PHE A 236 -21.21 -22.31 -4.51
C PHE A 236 -21.82 -21.69 -5.77
N GLY A 237 -23.14 -21.57 -5.84
CA GLY A 237 -23.83 -20.87 -6.93
C GLY A 237 -23.47 -19.38 -6.94
N GLN A 238 -23.53 -18.72 -5.78
CA GLN A 238 -23.08 -17.33 -5.64
C GLN A 238 -21.62 -17.16 -6.05
N ALA A 239 -20.73 -18.05 -5.61
CA ALA A 239 -19.31 -18.01 -5.97
C ALA A 239 -19.08 -18.19 -7.48
N ALA A 240 -19.78 -19.14 -8.12
CA ALA A 240 -19.64 -19.38 -9.55
C ALA A 240 -20.04 -18.14 -10.37
N VAL A 241 -21.19 -17.52 -10.07
CA VAL A 241 -21.65 -16.31 -10.78
C VAL A 241 -20.68 -15.14 -10.53
N PHE A 242 -20.20 -14.99 -9.29
CA PHE A 242 -19.24 -13.94 -8.92
C PHE A 242 -17.90 -14.05 -9.67
N ILE A 243 -17.32 -15.25 -9.70
CA ILE A 243 -16.06 -15.53 -10.40
C ILE A 243 -16.24 -15.37 -11.91
N ALA A 244 -17.35 -15.86 -12.47
CA ALA A 244 -17.65 -15.73 -13.89
C ALA A 244 -17.69 -14.26 -14.29
N PHE A 245 -18.42 -13.43 -13.53
CA PHE A 245 -18.48 -12.00 -13.76
C PHE A 245 -17.10 -11.33 -13.66
N ALA A 246 -16.36 -11.56 -12.58
CA ALA A 246 -15.03 -10.97 -12.36
C ALA A 246 -13.97 -11.43 -13.39
N THR A 247 -14.20 -12.56 -14.05
CA THR A 247 -13.31 -13.07 -15.10
C THR A 247 -13.66 -12.49 -16.46
N ILE A 248 -14.95 -12.44 -16.79
CA ILE A 248 -15.46 -12.10 -18.13
C ILE A 248 -15.65 -10.59 -18.30
N ALA A 249 -16.32 -9.92 -17.36
CA ALA A 249 -16.73 -8.52 -17.52
C ALA A 249 -15.53 -7.57 -17.75
N PRO A 250 -14.40 -7.69 -17.02
CA PRO A 250 -13.24 -6.85 -17.28
C PRO A 250 -12.62 -7.04 -18.67
N VAL A 251 -12.64 -8.26 -19.19
CA VAL A 251 -12.10 -8.59 -20.51
C VAL A 251 -12.99 -8.00 -21.60
N ILE A 252 -14.31 -8.15 -21.47
CA ILE A 252 -15.28 -7.55 -22.39
C ILE A 252 -15.13 -6.03 -22.38
N ALA A 253 -15.12 -5.39 -21.21
CA ALA A 253 -14.99 -3.95 -21.07
C ALA A 253 -13.77 -3.40 -21.83
N ARG A 254 -12.59 -4.01 -21.65
CA ARG A 254 -11.37 -3.59 -22.36
C ARG A 254 -11.48 -3.80 -23.86
N ARG A 255 -11.91 -4.99 -24.31
CA ARG A 255 -11.99 -5.31 -25.74
C ARG A 255 -12.98 -4.44 -26.51
N THR A 256 -14.09 -4.04 -25.88
CA THR A 256 -15.13 -3.27 -26.57
C THR A 256 -14.88 -1.77 -26.54
N THR A 257 -14.22 -1.25 -25.51
CA THR A 257 -14.04 0.20 -25.33
C THR A 257 -12.62 0.70 -25.62
N ASP A 258 -11.64 -0.20 -25.66
CA ASP A 258 -10.24 0.11 -25.93
C ASP A 258 -9.54 -1.06 -26.68
N PRO A 259 -9.95 -1.35 -27.93
CA PRO A 259 -9.49 -2.53 -28.68
C PRO A 259 -8.02 -2.45 -29.11
N ASN A 260 -7.45 -1.25 -29.18
CA ASN A 260 -6.10 -1.01 -29.66
C ASN A 260 -5.07 -0.90 -28.52
N ALA A 261 -5.51 -0.91 -27.26
CA ALA A 261 -4.59 -0.89 -26.14
C ALA A 261 -3.69 -2.13 -26.14
N ALA A 262 -2.39 -1.88 -25.95
CA ALA A 262 -1.45 -2.95 -25.69
C ALA A 262 -1.90 -3.75 -24.44
N PRO A 263 -1.70 -5.08 -24.41
CA PRO A 263 -2.04 -5.86 -23.24
C PRO A 263 -1.29 -5.33 -22.01
N THR A 264 -2.03 -4.80 -21.04
CA THR A 264 -1.47 -4.21 -19.80
C THR A 264 -0.96 -5.26 -18.81
N THR A 265 -1.22 -6.54 -19.07
CA THR A 265 -0.73 -7.63 -18.22
C THR A 265 0.76 -7.86 -18.49
N PRO A 266 1.65 -7.69 -17.49
CA PRO A 266 3.06 -8.02 -17.67
C PRO A 266 3.17 -9.48 -18.09
N THR A 267 3.87 -9.73 -19.21
CA THR A 267 4.04 -11.07 -19.78
C THR A 267 4.85 -12.01 -18.89
N ARG A 268 5.52 -11.47 -17.86
CA ARG A 268 6.33 -12.22 -16.91
C ARG A 268 6.08 -11.75 -15.47
N ILE A 269 5.83 -12.70 -14.57
CA ILE A 269 5.78 -12.45 -13.13
C ILE A 269 7.22 -12.24 -12.66
N GLU A 270 7.49 -11.08 -12.05
CA GLU A 270 8.77 -10.79 -11.40
C GLU A 270 8.64 -11.02 -9.88
N PRO A 271 9.19 -12.11 -9.32
CA PRO A 271 8.96 -12.47 -7.93
C PRO A 271 9.39 -11.39 -6.93
N VAL A 272 10.49 -10.69 -7.21
CA VAL A 272 11.01 -9.61 -6.38
C VAL A 272 10.04 -8.43 -6.36
N ARG A 273 9.46 -8.07 -7.51
CA ARG A 273 8.48 -6.98 -7.62
C ARG A 273 7.19 -7.34 -6.88
N VAL A 274 6.72 -8.58 -7.02
CA VAL A 274 5.57 -9.10 -6.27
C VAL A 274 5.84 -9.03 -4.77
N LEU A 275 6.98 -9.54 -4.30
CA LEU A 275 7.34 -9.56 -2.88
C LEU A 275 7.40 -8.15 -2.28
N LEU A 276 8.00 -7.20 -3.01
CA LEU A 276 8.06 -5.80 -2.57
C LEU A 276 6.67 -5.15 -2.54
N GLY A 277 5.81 -5.48 -3.51
CA GLY A 277 4.41 -5.04 -3.50
C GLY A 277 3.60 -5.63 -2.35
N VAL A 278 3.81 -6.91 -2.05
CA VAL A 278 3.20 -7.58 -0.89
C VAL A 278 3.65 -6.93 0.41
N ALA A 279 4.96 -6.72 0.58
CA ALA A 279 5.51 -6.07 1.78
C ALA A 279 4.96 -4.64 1.95
N ALA A 280 4.92 -3.86 0.86
CA ALA A 280 4.36 -2.50 0.85
C ALA A 280 2.87 -2.48 1.23
N GLY A 281 2.09 -3.35 0.59
CA GLY A 281 0.65 -3.43 0.79
C GLY A 281 0.30 -3.93 2.18
N LEU A 282 0.93 -5.01 2.66
CA LEU A 282 0.73 -5.50 4.02
C LEU A 282 1.11 -4.45 5.06
N ALA A 283 2.25 -3.79 4.89
CA ALA A 283 2.67 -2.74 5.82
C ALA A 283 1.69 -1.57 5.85
N LEU A 284 1.21 -1.09 4.69
CA LEU A 284 0.23 0.00 4.66
C LEU A 284 -1.12 -0.42 5.20
N THR A 285 -1.61 -1.61 4.82
CA THR A 285 -2.86 -2.17 5.33
C THR A 285 -2.81 -2.26 6.86
N ALA A 286 -1.76 -2.89 7.40
CA ALA A 286 -1.54 -3.03 8.83
C ALA A 286 -1.42 -1.66 9.51
N ALA A 287 -0.63 -0.74 8.94
CA ALA A 287 -0.39 0.57 9.54
C ALA A 287 -1.65 1.43 9.56
N ALA A 288 -2.37 1.51 8.44
CA ALA A 288 -3.54 2.37 8.29
C ALA A 288 -4.70 1.88 9.14
N VAL A 289 -5.02 0.58 9.10
CA VAL A 289 -6.12 0.03 9.91
C VAL A 289 -5.79 0.10 11.40
N THR A 290 -4.57 -0.27 11.79
CA THR A 290 -4.15 -0.18 13.19
C THR A 290 -4.13 1.26 13.67
N ALA A 291 -3.58 2.20 12.90
CA ALA A 291 -3.59 3.62 13.27
C ALA A 291 -5.01 4.18 13.39
N GLY A 292 -5.89 3.88 12.42
CA GLY A 292 -7.29 4.34 12.45
C GLY A 292 -8.03 3.84 13.68
N ARG A 293 -7.93 2.53 13.96
CA ARG A 293 -8.53 1.94 15.17
C ARG A 293 -7.95 2.52 16.45
N LEU A 294 -6.61 2.58 16.56
CA LEU A 294 -5.96 3.08 17.77
C LEU A 294 -6.23 4.56 18.01
N PHE A 295 -6.37 5.36 16.96
CA PHE A 295 -6.73 6.77 17.09
C PHE A 295 -8.10 6.92 17.77
N LEU A 296 -9.10 6.15 17.32
CA LEU A 296 -10.42 6.12 17.94
C LEU A 296 -10.37 5.57 19.37
N ASP A 297 -9.62 4.48 19.59
CA ASP A 297 -9.47 3.87 20.92
C ASP A 297 -8.81 4.84 21.91
N VAL A 298 -7.69 5.45 21.55
CA VAL A 298 -6.98 6.44 22.39
C VAL A 298 -7.87 7.63 22.69
N GLY A 299 -8.55 8.19 21.67
CA GLY A 299 -9.45 9.32 21.85
C GLY A 299 -10.57 9.02 22.85
N ALA A 300 -11.18 7.83 22.74
CA ALA A 300 -12.23 7.40 23.65
C ALA A 300 -11.73 7.14 25.08
N GLU A 301 -10.55 6.53 25.24
CA GLU A 301 -9.95 6.34 26.58
C GLU A 301 -9.59 7.68 27.23
N VAL A 302 -9.04 8.63 26.47
CA VAL A 302 -8.78 9.99 26.96
C VAL A 302 -10.08 10.67 27.36
N ALA A 303 -11.13 10.61 26.53
CA ALA A 303 -12.44 11.16 26.84
C ALA A 303 -13.06 10.54 28.10
N ARG A 304 -12.85 9.23 28.33
CA ARG A 304 -13.27 8.53 29.55
C ARG A 304 -12.56 9.09 30.77
N CYS A 305 -11.25 9.30 30.70
CA CYS A 305 -10.45 9.80 31.81
C CYS A 305 -10.78 11.24 32.22
N VAL A 306 -11.32 12.05 31.30
CA VAL A 306 -11.76 13.43 31.58
C VAL A 306 -13.28 13.55 31.76
N GLU A 307 -13.99 12.42 31.90
CA GLU A 307 -15.45 12.35 32.09
C GLU A 307 -16.26 13.03 30.95
N ARG A 308 -15.71 13.09 29.73
CA ARG A 308 -16.35 13.66 28.53
C ARG A 308 -16.76 12.62 27.50
N LEU A 309 -16.67 11.33 27.83
CA LEU A 309 -17.09 10.27 26.92
C LEU A 309 -18.61 10.15 26.90
N ASP A 310 -19.19 10.57 25.78
CA ASP A 310 -20.63 10.51 25.53
C ASP A 310 -21.13 9.06 25.38
N THR A 311 -22.42 8.87 25.66
CA THR A 311 -23.05 7.55 25.61
C THR A 311 -23.14 7.01 24.17
N GLU A 312 -23.29 7.87 23.18
CA GLU A 312 -23.39 7.46 21.76
C GLU A 312 -22.08 6.84 21.29
N THR A 313 -20.92 7.43 21.60
CA THR A 313 -19.60 6.89 21.29
C THR A 313 -19.37 5.53 21.97
N LYS A 314 -19.82 5.35 23.21
CA LYS A 314 -19.75 4.03 23.88
C LYS A 314 -20.57 2.97 23.13
N ILE A 315 -21.80 3.32 22.75
CA ILE A 315 -22.70 2.43 22.00
C ILE A 315 -22.10 2.11 20.62
N ALA A 316 -21.61 3.12 19.89
CA ALA A 316 -21.02 2.97 18.58
C ALA A 316 -19.81 2.01 18.59
N ARG A 317 -18.90 2.15 19.58
CA ARG A 317 -17.73 1.26 19.73
C ARG A 317 -18.12 -0.18 20.07
N ALA A 318 -19.09 -0.36 20.95
CA ALA A 318 -19.61 -1.69 21.29
C ALA A 318 -20.26 -2.34 20.07
N ALA A 319 -21.00 -1.55 19.27
CA ALA A 319 -21.64 -2.01 18.05
C ALA A 319 -20.61 -2.38 16.96
N GLU A 320 -19.56 -1.58 16.74
CA GLU A 320 -18.46 -1.90 15.81
C GLU A 320 -17.79 -3.22 16.20
N SER A 321 -17.45 -3.38 17.48
CA SER A 321 -16.79 -4.59 17.99
C SER A 321 -17.68 -5.82 17.83
N ALA A 322 -18.98 -5.69 18.11
CA ALA A 322 -19.95 -6.78 17.97
C ALA A 322 -20.23 -7.12 16.50
N GLU A 323 -20.24 -6.14 15.60
CA GLU A 323 -20.36 -6.35 14.16
C GLU A 323 -19.19 -7.20 13.63
N LEU A 324 -17.95 -6.78 13.91
CA LEU A 324 -16.75 -7.51 13.50
C LEU A 324 -16.69 -8.92 14.10
N ALA A 325 -16.99 -9.07 15.39
CA ALA A 325 -17.00 -10.38 16.05
C ALA A 325 -18.02 -11.34 15.43
N ARG A 326 -19.23 -10.86 15.12
CA ARG A 326 -20.26 -11.68 14.45
C ARG A 326 -19.85 -12.09 13.04
N ALA A 327 -19.26 -11.16 12.27
CA ALA A 327 -18.76 -11.46 10.93
C ALA A 327 -17.68 -12.55 10.96
N ILE A 328 -16.68 -12.40 11.84
CA ILE A 328 -15.59 -13.37 12.00
C ILE A 328 -16.13 -14.74 12.48
N ALA A 329 -17.00 -14.76 13.49
CA ALA A 329 -17.58 -15.99 14.02
C ALA A 329 -18.37 -16.76 12.95
N LYS A 330 -19.15 -16.05 12.12
CA LYS A 330 -19.89 -16.64 11.00
C LYS A 330 -18.95 -17.31 9.99
N VAL A 331 -17.85 -16.65 9.64
CA VAL A 331 -16.87 -17.20 8.68
C VAL A 331 -16.16 -18.41 9.27
N ARG A 332 -15.70 -18.34 10.52
CA ARG A 332 -15.01 -19.44 11.21
C ARG A 332 -15.86 -20.70 11.38
N ALA A 333 -17.19 -20.56 11.43
CA ALA A 333 -18.10 -21.67 11.58
C ALA A 333 -18.14 -22.62 10.36
N SER A 334 -17.55 -22.25 9.22
CA SER A 334 -17.62 -23.03 7.98
C SER A 334 -16.30 -22.99 7.21
N ALA A 335 -15.62 -24.13 7.11
CA ALA A 335 -14.39 -24.26 6.32
C ALA A 335 -14.57 -23.84 4.84
N PRO A 336 -15.67 -24.18 4.15
CA PRO A 336 -15.96 -23.62 2.82
C PRO A 336 -16.04 -22.09 2.82
N LEU A 337 -16.70 -21.49 3.81
CA LEU A 337 -16.82 -20.03 3.89
C LEU A 337 -15.48 -19.36 4.20
N MET A 338 -14.63 -19.98 5.02
CA MET A 338 -13.25 -19.53 5.23
C MET A 338 -12.47 -19.53 3.92
N LEU A 339 -12.50 -20.62 3.15
CA LEU A 339 -11.80 -20.70 1.86
C LEU A 339 -12.33 -19.67 0.86
N MET A 340 -13.66 -19.49 0.77
CA MET A 340 -14.25 -18.50 -0.13
C MET A 340 -13.84 -17.08 0.26
N THR A 341 -13.91 -16.74 1.55
CA THR A 341 -13.62 -15.39 2.07
C THR A 341 -12.13 -15.05 2.03
N SER A 342 -11.25 -16.04 2.23
CA SER A 342 -9.80 -15.80 2.28
C SER A 342 -9.08 -15.94 0.94
N ALA A 343 -9.64 -16.65 -0.04
CA ALA A 343 -8.96 -16.87 -1.33
C ALA A 343 -9.83 -16.55 -2.55
N ILE A 344 -11.01 -17.15 -2.65
CA ILE A 344 -11.77 -17.09 -3.90
C ILE A 344 -12.38 -15.70 -4.17
N PHE A 345 -13.11 -15.13 -3.20
CA PHE A 345 -13.68 -13.80 -3.34
C PHE A 345 -12.62 -12.70 -3.46
N PRO A 346 -11.54 -12.70 -2.65
CA PRO A 346 -10.44 -11.76 -2.83
C PRO A 346 -9.90 -11.74 -4.26
N PHE A 347 -9.67 -12.91 -4.88
CA PHE A 347 -9.16 -12.94 -6.25
C PHE A 347 -10.13 -12.29 -7.25
N ALA A 348 -11.41 -12.60 -7.15
CA ALA A 348 -12.44 -12.02 -8.01
C ALA A 348 -12.58 -10.50 -7.80
N GLU A 349 -12.56 -10.04 -6.55
CA GLU A 349 -12.60 -8.62 -6.21
C GLU A 349 -11.39 -7.87 -6.75
N GLU A 350 -10.17 -8.39 -6.54
CA GLU A 350 -8.95 -7.76 -7.02
C GLU A 350 -8.93 -7.63 -8.55
N ARG A 351 -9.48 -8.60 -9.29
CA ARG A 351 -9.58 -8.50 -10.76
C ARG A 351 -10.43 -7.31 -11.22
N VAL A 352 -11.54 -7.04 -10.54
CA VAL A 352 -12.45 -5.96 -10.91
C VAL A 352 -11.95 -4.62 -10.36
N TYR A 353 -11.71 -4.54 -9.05
CA TYR A 353 -11.36 -3.27 -8.41
C TYR A 353 -9.94 -2.82 -8.75
N ARG A 354 -8.96 -3.73 -8.85
CA ARG A 354 -7.55 -3.36 -9.05
C ARG A 354 -7.16 -3.54 -10.51
N GLY A 355 -7.44 -4.73 -11.03
CA GLY A 355 -7.15 -5.11 -12.41
C GLY A 355 -7.93 -4.33 -13.48
N LEU A 356 -9.05 -3.69 -13.16
CA LEU A 356 -9.82 -2.86 -14.10
C LEU A 356 -10.05 -1.44 -13.58
N LEU A 357 -10.80 -1.28 -12.49
CA LEU A 357 -11.20 0.05 -12.01
C LEU A 357 -9.99 0.91 -11.65
N GLN A 358 -9.12 0.43 -10.75
CA GLN A 358 -7.96 1.18 -10.32
C GLN A 358 -6.98 1.42 -11.46
N ASP A 359 -6.71 0.43 -12.32
CA ASP A 359 -5.87 0.60 -13.51
C ASP A 359 -6.34 1.78 -14.36
N VAL A 360 -7.63 1.82 -14.70
CA VAL A 360 -8.23 2.88 -15.51
C VAL A 360 -8.19 4.22 -14.79
N LEU A 361 -8.55 4.27 -13.51
CA LEU A 361 -8.54 5.52 -12.75
C LEU A 361 -7.13 6.06 -12.49
N VAL A 362 -6.13 5.19 -12.35
CA VAL A 362 -4.72 5.58 -12.20
C VAL A 362 -4.17 6.15 -13.50
N ARG A 363 -4.49 5.54 -14.65
CA ARG A 363 -4.09 6.09 -15.95
C ARG A 363 -4.76 7.44 -16.24
N LYS A 364 -6.01 7.64 -15.82
CA LYS A 364 -6.75 8.89 -16.05
C LYS A 364 -6.43 10.01 -15.05
N TYR A 365 -6.40 9.72 -13.76
CA TYR A 365 -6.31 10.74 -12.70
C TYR A 365 -4.99 10.70 -11.93
N GLY A 366 -4.08 9.81 -12.33
CA GLY A 366 -2.80 9.58 -11.65
C GLY A 366 -2.93 8.65 -10.44
N ARG A 367 -1.77 8.19 -9.96
CA ARG A 367 -1.66 7.16 -8.91
C ARG A 367 -2.43 7.48 -7.64
N ALA A 368 -2.30 8.70 -7.11
CA ALA A 368 -2.89 9.07 -5.82
C ALA A 368 -4.43 9.05 -5.87
N TYR A 369 -5.02 9.78 -6.83
CA TYR A 369 -6.47 9.87 -6.98
C TYR A 369 -7.07 8.55 -7.47
N GLY A 370 -6.40 7.84 -8.39
CA GLY A 370 -6.89 6.56 -8.89
C GLY A 370 -6.97 5.47 -7.82
N VAL A 371 -5.94 5.35 -6.97
CA VAL A 371 -5.95 4.44 -5.82
C VAL A 371 -7.04 4.84 -4.81
N PHE A 372 -7.12 6.13 -4.47
CA PHE A 372 -8.11 6.62 -3.51
C PHE A 372 -9.55 6.36 -3.97
N ALA A 373 -9.88 6.73 -5.21
CA ALA A 373 -11.21 6.55 -5.77
C ALA A 373 -11.60 5.06 -5.88
N ALA A 374 -10.68 4.19 -6.30
CA ALA A 374 -10.93 2.74 -6.33
C ALA A 374 -11.12 2.14 -4.93
N SER A 375 -10.38 2.65 -3.92
CA SER A 375 -10.52 2.24 -2.52
C SER A 375 -11.85 2.67 -1.90
N LEU A 376 -12.33 3.87 -2.26
CA LEU A 376 -13.64 4.36 -1.86
C LEU A 376 -14.75 3.50 -2.49
N ALA A 377 -14.67 3.21 -3.78
CA ALA A 377 -15.63 2.33 -4.46
C ALA A 377 -15.64 0.92 -3.84
N PHE A 378 -14.46 0.38 -3.52
CA PHE A 378 -14.32 -0.89 -2.81
C PHE A 378 -14.99 -0.85 -1.43
N GLY A 379 -14.77 0.22 -0.65
CA GLY A 379 -15.44 0.40 0.64
C GLY A 379 -16.96 0.49 0.51
N VAL A 380 -17.46 1.31 -0.43
CA VAL A 380 -18.90 1.45 -0.72
C VAL A 380 -19.54 0.12 -1.11
N ALA A 381 -18.82 -0.74 -1.84
CA ALA A 381 -19.33 -2.07 -2.22
C ALA A 381 -19.54 -3.01 -1.02
N HIS A 382 -18.95 -2.69 0.14
CA HIS A 382 -19.14 -3.42 1.39
C HIS A 382 -20.27 -2.84 2.26
N LEU A 383 -20.97 -1.81 1.79
CA LEU A 383 -22.21 -1.35 2.42
C LEU A 383 -23.22 -2.51 2.47
N GLY A 384 -23.71 -2.81 3.67
CA GLY A 384 -24.59 -3.96 3.93
C GLY A 384 -23.87 -5.21 4.46
N VAL A 385 -22.54 -5.27 4.38
CA VAL A 385 -21.71 -6.23 5.14
C VAL A 385 -21.21 -5.59 6.43
N TYR A 386 -20.71 -4.36 6.33
CA TYR A 386 -20.26 -3.55 7.46
C TYR A 386 -21.01 -2.21 7.43
N GLN A 387 -21.59 -1.82 8.56
CA GLN A 387 -22.25 -0.53 8.75
C GLN A 387 -21.34 0.45 9.46
N ILE A 388 -20.70 0.04 10.55
CA ILE A 388 -19.89 0.93 11.39
C ILE A 388 -18.40 0.78 11.05
N ALA A 389 -17.94 -0.45 10.79
CA ALA A 389 -16.55 -0.73 10.44
C ALA A 389 -16.18 -0.37 8.97
N LEU A 390 -17.03 0.36 8.25
CA LEU A 390 -16.84 0.67 6.83
C LEU A 390 -15.56 1.47 6.54
N TYR A 391 -15.13 2.34 7.46
CA TYR A 391 -13.87 3.07 7.27
C TYR A 391 -12.68 2.12 7.14
N GLN A 392 -12.71 0.97 7.82
CA GLN A 392 -11.64 -0.02 7.75
C GLN A 392 -11.55 -0.60 6.34
N THR A 393 -12.67 -0.89 5.66
CA THR A 393 -12.64 -1.45 4.30
C THR A 393 -12.08 -0.48 3.28
N VAL A 394 -12.30 0.83 3.44
CA VAL A 394 -11.64 1.86 2.63
C VAL A 394 -10.12 1.85 2.85
N LEU A 395 -9.66 1.75 4.10
CA LEU A 395 -8.23 1.69 4.43
C LEU A 395 -7.56 0.41 3.90
N LEU A 396 -8.27 -0.73 3.97
CA LEU A 396 -7.85 -1.98 3.30
C LEU A 396 -7.71 -1.77 1.81
N GLY A 397 -8.69 -1.09 1.20
CA GLY A 397 -8.69 -0.80 -0.21
C GLY A 397 -7.44 -0.04 -0.66
N ILE A 398 -6.97 0.91 0.14
CA ILE A 398 -5.75 1.69 -0.13
C ILE A 398 -4.52 0.78 -0.08
N GLY A 399 -4.40 -0.08 0.94
CA GLY A 399 -3.28 -1.01 1.06
C GLY A 399 -3.21 -2.02 -0.08
N PHE A 400 -4.34 -2.60 -0.47
CA PHE A 400 -4.44 -3.49 -1.64
C PHE A 400 -4.12 -2.75 -2.94
N GLY A 401 -4.57 -1.50 -3.04
CA GLY A 401 -4.27 -0.65 -4.17
C GLY A 401 -2.78 -0.34 -4.32
N ILE A 402 -2.07 -0.10 -3.21
CA ILE A 402 -0.61 0.06 -3.23
C ILE A 402 0.09 -1.25 -3.60
N ALA A 403 -0.37 -2.40 -3.08
CA ALA A 403 0.15 -3.71 -3.47
C ALA A 403 0.02 -3.92 -4.99
N TYR A 404 -1.11 -3.53 -5.57
CA TYR A 404 -1.33 -3.59 -7.02
C TYR A 404 -0.36 -2.72 -7.80
N VAL A 405 -0.18 -1.45 -7.40
CA VAL A 405 0.71 -0.54 -8.13
C VAL A 405 2.16 -1.01 -8.08
N GLU A 406 2.60 -1.53 -6.92
CA GLU A 406 3.99 -1.95 -6.73
C GLU A 406 4.28 -3.35 -7.29
N GLY A 407 3.36 -4.30 -7.12
CA GLY A 407 3.57 -5.73 -7.38
C GLY A 407 2.56 -6.40 -8.32
N GLY A 408 1.61 -5.64 -8.87
CA GLY A 408 0.57 -6.14 -9.77
C GLY A 408 -0.55 -6.90 -9.07
N LEU A 409 -1.41 -7.53 -9.87
CA LEU A 409 -2.63 -8.21 -9.39
C LEU A 409 -2.34 -9.31 -8.37
N ILE A 410 -1.26 -10.07 -8.57
CA ILE A 410 -0.87 -11.17 -7.66
C ILE A 410 -0.49 -10.61 -6.29
N ALA A 411 0.25 -9.50 -6.23
CA ALA A 411 0.58 -8.89 -4.95
C ALA A 411 -0.68 -8.43 -4.21
N ALA A 412 -1.59 -7.73 -4.90
CA ALA A 412 -2.86 -7.30 -4.30
C ALA A 412 -3.69 -8.47 -3.76
N PHE A 413 -3.80 -9.55 -4.53
CA PHE A 413 -4.46 -10.78 -4.11
C PHE A 413 -3.82 -11.38 -2.85
N ILE A 414 -2.49 -11.53 -2.83
CA ILE A 414 -1.78 -12.07 -1.66
C ILE A 414 -2.03 -11.20 -0.42
N VAL A 415 -1.91 -9.87 -0.54
CA VAL A 415 -2.15 -8.96 0.60
C VAL A 415 -3.59 -9.10 1.11
N HIS A 416 -4.57 -9.12 0.21
CA HIS A 416 -5.98 -9.28 0.56
C HIS A 416 -6.23 -10.62 1.25
N ALA A 417 -5.78 -11.72 0.64
CA ALA A 417 -5.93 -13.07 1.20
C ALA A 417 -5.27 -13.22 2.57
N THR A 418 -4.03 -12.76 2.70
CA THR A 418 -3.28 -12.77 3.96
C THR A 418 -3.99 -11.93 5.02
N TRP A 419 -4.49 -10.75 4.68
CA TRP A 419 -5.22 -9.92 5.63
C TRP A 419 -6.50 -10.60 6.13
N ASN A 420 -7.28 -11.20 5.23
CA ASN A 420 -8.49 -11.94 5.63
C ASN A 420 -8.14 -13.13 6.53
N LEU A 421 -7.05 -13.86 6.24
CA LEU A 421 -6.57 -14.93 7.13
C LEU A 421 -6.14 -14.41 8.51
N LEU A 422 -5.45 -13.28 8.58
CA LEU A 422 -5.03 -12.68 9.85
C LEU A 422 -6.21 -12.22 10.69
N GLN A 423 -7.31 -11.76 10.09
CA GLN A 423 -8.54 -11.45 10.83
C GLN A 423 -9.30 -12.71 11.27
N LEU A 424 -9.16 -13.81 10.52
CA LEU A 424 -9.79 -15.09 10.82
C LEU A 424 -8.99 -15.96 11.80
N GLY A 425 -7.73 -15.66 12.12
CA GLY A 425 -6.93 -16.31 13.17
C GLY A 425 -7.04 -15.58 14.49
#